data_AF-A0A6L4X0B0-F1
#
_entry.id   AF-A0A6L4X0B0-F1
#
_cell.length_a   1.000
_cell.length_b   1.000
_cell.length_c   1.000
_cell.angle_alpha   90.00
_cell.angle_beta   90.00
_cell.angle_gamma   90.00
#
_symmetry.space_group_name_H-M   'P 1'
#
loop_
_entity.id
_entity.type
_entity.pdbx_description
1 polymer ?
#
loop_
_entity_poly.entity_id
_entity_poly.type
_entity_poly.pdbx_seq_one_letter_code
_entity_poly.pdbx_strand_id
1 'polypeptide(L)'
;MSSVWPVNKPNVYLNSFCFGYRQNGTFDSEYLAYMLRSSEVRAQMTLLAQGISRFNISKSKVMELSVPTPGLAEQQAIGRFFSRLDALITLHQRKYDKLVVLKKSMLEQMFPREGESVPRIRFSGFTDPWEQRKLGELYENRDERGNDDLQILSVSIYGGVSDGSLTSDELGKNVRRSEDKSLYKKVESGDIVLNMMRAWQGAIGTASVKGMVSPAYIVAKPLSPQDQRFFDVLLRRHSIVNQMNDLSYGVTDFRKRLYWDSFVRVTVDCPSLAEQQAIGRFFSRLDALITLHQRKLALLQNIKKSLLDKMFV
;
A
#
# COMPACT_ATOMS: atom_id res chain seq x y z
N MET A 1 -8.57 25.57 -6.98
CA MET A 1 -7.37 25.66 -7.82
C MET A 1 -7.06 27.13 -8.07
N SER A 2 -6.16 27.71 -7.28
CA SER A 2 -5.46 28.95 -7.61
C SER A 2 -4.05 28.54 -8.04
N SER A 3 -3.56 29.12 -9.14
CA SER A 3 -2.24 28.83 -9.68
C SER A 3 -1.58 30.14 -10.04
N VAL A 4 -0.37 30.35 -9.52
CA VAL A 4 0.51 31.41 -10.02
C VAL A 4 1.22 30.87 -11.25
N TRP A 5 1.26 31.69 -12.30
CA TRP A 5 1.92 31.36 -13.56
C TRP A 5 3.24 32.14 -13.64
N PRO A 6 4.39 31.53 -13.30
CA PRO A 6 5.67 32.24 -13.22
C PRO A 6 6.39 32.38 -14.58
N VAL A 7 5.88 31.75 -15.65
CA VAL A 7 6.58 31.63 -16.93
C VAL A 7 6.12 32.71 -17.91
N ASN A 8 7.03 33.48 -18.48
CA ASN A 8 6.70 34.35 -19.61
C ASN A 8 6.72 33.53 -20.91
N LYS A 9 5.55 33.04 -21.34
CA LYS A 9 5.39 32.27 -22.58
C LYS A 9 4.45 33.03 -23.53
N PRO A 10 4.82 33.23 -24.81
CA PRO A 10 3.90 33.81 -25.79
C PRO A 10 2.72 32.87 -26.06
N ASN A 11 1.59 33.43 -26.48
CA ASN A 11 0.39 32.69 -26.90
C ASN A 11 -0.22 31.78 -25.83
N VAL A 12 -0.24 32.22 -24.57
CA VAL A 12 -0.96 31.54 -23.48
C VAL A 12 -2.41 32.03 -23.45
N TYR A 13 -3.35 31.10 -23.60
CA TYR A 13 -4.78 31.36 -23.52
C TYR A 13 -5.36 30.75 -22.24
N LEU A 14 -6.19 31.52 -21.54
CA LEU A 14 -6.99 31.02 -20.43
C LEU A 14 -8.36 30.59 -20.95
N ASN A 15 -8.89 29.49 -20.43
CA ASN A 15 -10.26 29.09 -20.75
C ASN A 15 -11.26 30.09 -20.14
N SER A 16 -12.53 30.01 -20.56
CA SER A 16 -13.61 30.92 -20.14
C SER A 16 -13.93 30.92 -18.64
N PHE A 17 -13.40 29.95 -17.87
CA PHE A 17 -13.60 29.83 -16.43
C PHE A 17 -12.40 30.29 -15.61
N CYS A 18 -11.40 30.90 -16.26
CA CYS A 18 -10.17 31.38 -15.62
C CYS A 18 -10.03 32.89 -15.79
N PHE A 19 -9.73 33.58 -14.69
CA PHE A 19 -9.40 35.01 -14.71
C PHE A 19 -7.91 35.20 -14.48
N GLY A 20 -7.27 35.96 -15.37
CA GLY A 20 -5.90 36.39 -15.19
C GLY A 20 -5.82 37.66 -14.34
N TYR A 21 -4.94 37.64 -13.33
CA TYR A 21 -4.59 38.81 -12.53
C TYR A 21 -3.10 39.06 -12.67
N ARG A 22 -2.72 40.33 -12.81
CA ARG A 22 -1.33 40.76 -12.80
C ARG A 22 -1.08 41.51 -11.51
N GLN A 23 -0.17 40.99 -10.69
CA GLN A 23 0.26 41.67 -9.47
C GLN A 23 1.17 42.87 -9.81
N ASN A 24 1.15 43.88 -8.95
CA ASN A 24 1.87 45.15 -9.12
C ASN A 24 3.28 45.16 -8.48
N GLY A 25 3.77 44.02 -8.01
CA GLY A 25 5.05 43.88 -7.31
C GLY A 25 4.92 43.75 -5.79
N THR A 26 3.71 43.89 -5.23
CA THR A 26 3.47 43.72 -3.78
C THR A 26 3.80 42.31 -3.27
N PHE A 27 3.72 41.29 -4.12
CA PHE A 27 3.89 39.91 -3.71
C PHE A 27 5.12 39.23 -4.34
N ASP A 28 5.85 38.45 -3.54
CA ASP A 28 6.67 37.37 -4.07
C ASP A 28 5.78 36.32 -4.76
N SER A 29 6.23 35.81 -5.91
CA SER A 29 5.39 34.93 -6.73
C SER A 29 5.22 33.54 -6.14
N GLU A 30 6.23 33.00 -5.43
CA GLU A 30 6.09 31.73 -4.73
C GLU A 30 5.18 31.89 -3.51
N TYR A 31 5.39 32.95 -2.73
CA TYR A 31 4.50 33.28 -1.60
C TYR A 31 3.04 33.37 -2.03
N LEU A 32 2.74 34.17 -3.07
CA LEU A 32 1.40 34.33 -3.60
C LEU A 32 0.79 32.97 -3.99
N ALA A 33 1.59 32.07 -4.56
CA ALA A 33 1.12 30.74 -4.94
C ALA A 33 0.69 29.89 -3.74
N TYR A 34 1.39 29.98 -2.62
CA TYR A 34 1.05 29.24 -1.41
C TYR A 34 -0.05 29.92 -0.60
N MET A 35 -0.01 31.25 -0.47
CA MET A 35 -1.03 32.04 0.22
C MET A 35 -2.41 31.83 -0.41
N LEU A 36 -2.55 31.88 -1.73
CA LEU A 36 -3.84 31.67 -2.39
C LEU A 36 -4.38 30.23 -2.23
N ARG A 37 -3.56 29.30 -1.72
CA ARG A 37 -3.90 27.90 -1.45
C ARG A 37 -4.03 27.59 0.05
N SER A 38 -3.78 28.55 0.94
CA SER A 38 -3.99 28.37 2.38
C SER A 38 -5.48 28.19 2.67
N SER A 39 -5.81 27.46 3.74
CA SER A 39 -7.21 27.18 4.10
C SER A 39 -7.99 28.46 4.38
N GLU A 40 -7.39 29.42 5.06
CA GLU A 40 -8.01 30.72 5.39
C GLU A 40 -8.42 31.48 4.12
N VAL A 41 -7.48 31.72 3.21
CA VAL A 41 -7.77 32.45 1.95
C VAL A 41 -8.75 31.67 1.08
N ARG A 42 -8.67 30.33 1.07
CA ARG A 42 -9.63 29.47 0.37
C ARG A 42 -11.02 29.50 0.99
N ALA A 43 -11.14 29.66 2.31
CA ALA A 43 -12.42 29.83 2.98
C ALA A 43 -13.06 31.16 2.60
N GLN A 44 -12.28 32.26 2.60
CA GLN A 44 -12.76 33.57 2.16
C GLN A 44 -13.20 33.57 0.69
N MET A 45 -12.42 32.94 -0.20
CA MET A 45 -12.82 32.73 -1.60
C MET A 45 -14.13 31.95 -1.72
N THR A 46 -14.39 31.01 -0.82
CA THR A 46 -15.62 30.20 -0.84
C THR A 46 -16.83 31.00 -0.40
N LEU A 47 -16.68 31.91 0.58
CA LEU A 47 -17.73 32.83 1.01
C LEU A 47 -18.12 33.84 -0.09
N LEU A 48 -17.16 34.24 -0.93
CA LEU A 48 -17.39 35.16 -2.05
C LEU A 48 -17.93 34.45 -3.29
N ALA A 49 -17.90 33.12 -3.34
CA ALA A 49 -18.42 32.36 -4.47
C ALA A 49 -19.96 32.35 -4.44
N GLN A 50 -20.56 32.46 -5.62
CA GLN A 50 -22.01 32.52 -5.82
C GLN A 50 -22.49 31.33 -6.67
N GLY A 51 -23.75 30.94 -6.48
CA GLY A 51 -24.40 29.85 -7.23
C GLY A 51 -24.77 28.65 -6.35
N ILE A 52 -25.80 27.90 -6.75
CA ILE A 52 -26.36 26.77 -5.97
C ILE A 52 -25.73 25.45 -6.41
N SER A 53 -25.87 25.10 -7.70
CA SER A 53 -25.30 23.85 -8.25
C SER A 53 -23.87 24.01 -8.78
N ARG A 54 -23.49 25.25 -9.12
CA ARG A 54 -22.15 25.60 -9.63
C ARG A 54 -21.67 26.88 -8.97
N PHE A 55 -20.71 26.75 -8.07
CA PHE A 55 -20.06 27.89 -7.45
C PHE A 55 -19.12 28.58 -8.43
N ASN A 56 -19.27 29.88 -8.61
CA ASN A 56 -18.37 30.71 -9.39
C ASN A 56 -18.09 32.03 -8.65
N ILE A 57 -16.91 32.60 -8.84
CA ILE A 57 -16.52 33.87 -8.24
C ILE A 57 -16.19 34.87 -9.35
N SER A 58 -16.80 36.05 -9.33
CA SER A 58 -16.57 37.05 -10.38
C SER A 58 -15.18 37.70 -10.23
N LYS A 59 -14.67 38.28 -11.32
CA LYS A 59 -13.38 38.97 -11.31
C LYS A 59 -13.33 40.09 -10.27
N SER A 60 -14.40 40.87 -10.15
CA SER A 60 -14.50 41.95 -9.17
C SER A 60 -14.52 41.41 -7.74
N LYS A 61 -15.28 40.34 -7.48
CA LYS A 61 -15.37 39.73 -6.15
C LYS A 61 -14.03 39.16 -5.66
N VAL A 62 -13.21 38.58 -6.55
CA VAL A 62 -11.85 38.15 -6.17
C VAL A 62 -11.00 39.32 -5.68
N MET A 63 -11.16 40.52 -6.24
CA MET A 63 -10.40 41.71 -5.80
C MET A 63 -10.84 42.26 -4.44
N GLU A 64 -11.97 41.78 -3.90
CA GLU A 64 -12.45 42.12 -2.54
C GLU A 64 -11.79 41.23 -1.46
N LEU A 65 -11.01 40.22 -1.84
CA LEU A 65 -10.31 39.35 -0.88
C LEU A 65 -9.30 40.13 -0.05
N SER A 66 -9.42 40.03 1.27
CA SER A 66 -8.37 40.46 2.19
C SER A 66 -7.35 39.34 2.35
N VAL A 67 -6.07 39.63 2.14
CA VAL A 67 -5.01 38.61 2.20
C VAL A 67 -3.83 39.08 3.03
N PRO A 68 -3.13 38.17 3.72
CA PRO A 68 -1.93 38.53 4.48
C PRO A 68 -0.83 39.02 3.55
N THR A 69 -0.25 40.18 3.89
CA THR A 69 0.76 40.92 3.12
C THR A 69 1.99 41.22 3.98
N PRO A 70 2.73 40.19 4.43
CA PRO A 70 3.94 40.41 5.22
C PRO A 70 5.03 41.09 4.37
N GLY A 71 6.11 41.52 5.02
CA GLY A 71 7.24 42.13 4.33
C GLY A 71 7.87 41.20 3.28
N LEU A 72 8.46 41.76 2.22
CA LEU A 72 8.97 40.99 1.08
C LEU A 72 9.98 39.90 1.48
N ALA A 73 10.83 40.16 2.48
CA ALA A 73 11.80 39.18 2.99
C ALA A 73 11.10 37.94 3.59
N GLU A 74 10.02 38.15 4.34
CA GLU A 74 9.22 37.07 4.92
C GLU A 74 8.46 36.31 3.84
N GLN A 75 7.86 37.01 2.88
CA GLN A 75 7.22 36.39 1.73
C GLN A 75 8.20 35.45 0.99
N GLN A 76 9.40 35.92 0.68
CA GLN A 76 10.44 35.11 0.03
C GLN A 76 10.85 33.91 0.89
N ALA A 77 10.97 34.07 2.21
CA ALA A 77 11.30 32.97 3.11
C ALA A 77 10.22 31.89 3.12
N ILE A 78 8.95 32.28 3.24
CA ILE A 78 7.78 31.38 3.22
C ILE A 78 7.67 30.69 1.86
N GLY A 79 7.74 31.45 0.76
CA GLY A 79 7.68 30.95 -0.61
C GLY A 79 8.74 29.88 -0.87
N ARG A 80 10.01 30.19 -0.56
CA ARG A 80 11.14 29.24 -0.71
C ARG A 80 10.97 28.02 0.16
N PHE A 81 10.48 28.17 1.39
CA PHE A 81 10.26 27.05 2.30
C PHE A 81 9.25 26.05 1.71
N PHE A 82 8.08 26.52 1.28
CA PHE A 82 7.07 25.64 0.70
C PHE A 82 7.49 25.07 -0.66
N SER A 83 8.23 25.85 -1.47
CA SER A 83 8.83 25.38 -2.73
C SER A 83 9.78 24.21 -2.50
N ARG A 84 10.66 24.31 -1.48
CA ARG A 84 11.53 23.20 -1.07
C ARG A 84 10.76 22.00 -0.53
N LEU A 85 9.70 22.24 0.25
CA LEU A 85 8.85 21.17 0.77
C LEU A 85 8.14 20.41 -0.37
N ASP A 86 7.63 21.11 -1.38
CA ASP A 86 7.02 20.50 -2.56
C ASP A 86 8.01 19.73 -3.41
N ALA A 87 9.23 20.24 -3.57
CA ALA A 87 10.31 19.50 -4.23
C ALA A 87 10.64 18.20 -3.46
N LEU A 88 10.68 18.24 -2.13
CA LEU A 88 10.94 17.07 -1.29
C LEU A 88 9.80 16.04 -1.36
N ILE A 89 8.54 16.49 -1.33
CA ILE A 89 7.36 15.63 -1.52
C ILE A 89 7.43 14.95 -2.90
N THR A 90 7.71 15.72 -3.95
CA THR A 90 7.84 15.21 -5.32
C THR A 90 8.96 14.19 -5.44
N LEU A 91 10.11 14.43 -4.80
CA LEU A 91 11.23 13.49 -4.77
C LEU A 91 10.82 12.17 -4.10
N HIS A 92 10.13 12.24 -2.97
CA HIS A 92 9.65 11.04 -2.26
C HIS A 92 8.56 10.29 -3.02
N GLN A 93 7.63 10.99 -3.67
CA GLN A 93 6.63 10.38 -4.54
C GLN A 93 7.30 9.61 -5.68
N ARG A 94 8.22 10.25 -6.42
CA ARG A 94 8.96 9.58 -7.51
C ARG A 94 9.74 8.36 -7.05
N LYS A 95 10.32 8.42 -5.84
CA LYS A 95 11.04 7.27 -5.28
C LYS A 95 10.09 6.13 -4.90
N TYR A 96 8.95 6.44 -4.28
CA TYR A 96 7.90 5.46 -4.00
C TYR A 96 7.41 4.78 -5.30
N ASP A 97 7.06 5.57 -6.32
CA ASP A 97 6.57 5.05 -7.61
C ASP A 97 7.59 4.11 -8.26
N LYS A 98 8.88 4.50 -8.27
CA LYS A 98 9.98 3.66 -8.78
C LYS A 98 10.11 2.34 -8.03
N LEU A 99 9.97 2.35 -6.70
CA LEU A 99 10.07 1.12 -5.89
C LEU A 99 8.87 0.20 -6.14
N VAL A 100 7.67 0.74 -6.30
CA VAL A 100 6.46 -0.04 -6.63
C VAL A 100 6.60 -0.70 -8.00
N VAL A 101 7.06 0.05 -9.02
CA VAL A 101 7.32 -0.49 -10.36
C VAL A 101 8.43 -1.55 -10.33
N LEU A 102 9.50 -1.31 -9.57
CA LEU A 102 10.57 -2.28 -9.38
C LEU A 102 10.04 -3.58 -8.76
N LYS A 103 9.25 -3.50 -7.68
CA LYS A 103 8.65 -4.69 -7.03
C LYS A 103 7.83 -5.49 -8.03
N LYS A 104 6.97 -4.84 -8.80
CA LYS A 104 6.14 -5.51 -9.81
C LYS A 104 7.02 -6.24 -10.84
N SER A 105 8.00 -5.55 -11.40
CA SER A 105 8.94 -6.12 -12.37
C SER A 105 9.72 -7.31 -11.81
N MET A 106 10.19 -7.22 -10.56
CA MET A 106 10.92 -8.31 -9.91
C MET A 106 10.02 -9.51 -9.61
N LEU A 107 8.76 -9.31 -9.20
CA LEU A 107 7.80 -10.41 -9.02
C LEU A 107 7.55 -11.18 -10.33
N GLU A 108 7.59 -10.49 -11.46
CA GLU A 108 7.41 -11.09 -12.79
C GLU A 108 8.66 -11.79 -13.32
N GLN A 109 9.86 -11.35 -12.91
CA GLN A 109 11.13 -11.81 -13.49
C GLN A 109 11.95 -12.74 -12.58
N MET A 110 11.78 -12.66 -11.26
CA MET A 110 12.51 -13.46 -10.26
C MET A 110 11.82 -14.77 -9.88
N PHE A 111 10.69 -15.08 -10.51
CA PHE A 111 10.03 -16.37 -10.42
C PHE A 111 9.91 -16.97 -11.83
N PRO A 112 9.98 -18.30 -11.97
CA PRO A 112 9.78 -18.93 -13.27
C PRO A 112 8.40 -18.60 -13.85
N ARG A 113 8.36 -18.51 -15.17
CA ARG A 113 7.10 -18.47 -15.92
C ARG A 113 6.52 -19.87 -16.00
N GLU A 114 5.24 -19.95 -16.34
CA GLU A 114 4.58 -21.23 -16.57
C GLU A 114 5.35 -22.07 -17.61
N GLY A 115 5.71 -23.29 -17.23
CA GLY A 115 6.51 -24.20 -18.06
C GLY A 115 8.03 -23.96 -18.03
N GLU A 116 8.51 -22.91 -17.37
CA GLU A 116 9.94 -22.65 -17.14
C GLU A 116 10.33 -23.09 -15.72
N SER A 117 11.58 -23.52 -15.52
CA SER A 117 12.13 -23.87 -14.20
C SER A 117 13.24 -22.92 -13.75
N VAL A 118 13.55 -21.89 -14.54
CA VAL A 118 14.62 -20.92 -14.28
C VAL A 118 14.06 -19.50 -14.36
N PRO A 119 14.23 -18.66 -13.33
CA PRO A 119 13.86 -17.25 -13.40
C PRO A 119 14.68 -16.47 -14.44
N ARG A 120 14.10 -15.42 -15.01
CA ARG A 120 14.81 -14.51 -15.93
C ARG A 120 15.86 -13.66 -15.22
N ILE A 121 15.58 -13.27 -13.99
CA ILE A 121 16.49 -12.55 -13.11
C ILE A 121 16.70 -13.39 -11.86
N ARG A 122 17.96 -13.61 -11.50
CA ARG A 122 18.36 -14.35 -10.31
C ARG A 122 19.56 -13.70 -9.65
N PHE A 123 19.80 -14.00 -8.38
CA PHE A 123 21.05 -13.59 -7.75
C PHE A 123 22.22 -14.40 -8.30
N SER A 124 23.38 -13.77 -8.39
CA SER A 124 24.62 -14.44 -8.80
C SER A 124 24.96 -15.60 -7.86
N GLY A 125 25.40 -16.73 -8.43
CA GLY A 125 25.82 -17.91 -7.67
C GLY A 125 24.74 -18.99 -7.53
N PHE A 126 23.49 -18.68 -7.88
CA PHE A 126 22.48 -19.72 -8.12
C PHE A 126 22.54 -20.08 -9.61
N THR A 127 22.61 -21.38 -9.93
CA THR A 127 22.68 -21.90 -11.31
C THR A 127 21.59 -22.92 -11.60
N ASP A 128 21.22 -23.72 -10.60
CA ASP A 128 20.38 -24.89 -10.80
C ASP A 128 18.92 -24.49 -11.11
N PRO A 129 18.20 -25.30 -11.92
CA PRO A 129 16.76 -25.17 -12.11
C PRO A 129 16.01 -25.38 -10.79
N TRP A 130 14.89 -24.67 -10.64
CA TRP A 130 13.98 -24.86 -9.51
C TRP A 130 13.21 -26.17 -9.68
N GLU A 131 12.98 -26.88 -8.58
CA GLU A 131 12.18 -28.10 -8.60
C GLU A 131 10.69 -27.77 -8.47
N GLN A 132 9.86 -28.38 -9.29
CA GLN A 132 8.41 -28.32 -9.08
C GLN A 132 8.01 -29.28 -7.96
N ARG A 133 7.29 -28.79 -6.96
CA ARG A 133 6.86 -29.55 -5.78
C ARG A 133 5.38 -29.30 -5.52
N LYS A 134 4.68 -30.29 -4.98
CA LYS A 134 3.34 -30.09 -4.41
C LYS A 134 3.45 -29.53 -2.99
N LEU A 135 2.54 -28.65 -2.59
CA LEU A 135 2.54 -28.12 -1.21
C LEU A 135 2.42 -29.22 -0.16
N GLY A 136 1.74 -30.34 -0.44
CA GLY A 136 1.69 -31.50 0.46
C GLY A 136 3.01 -32.24 0.67
N GLU A 137 4.02 -32.02 -0.18
CA GLU A 137 5.37 -32.55 0.01
C GLU A 137 6.23 -31.64 0.91
N LEU A 138 5.79 -30.39 1.10
CA LEU A 138 6.51 -29.36 1.84
C LEU A 138 5.86 -29.05 3.19
N TYR A 139 4.56 -29.30 3.33
CA TYR A 139 3.76 -28.93 4.49
C TYR A 139 2.77 -30.03 4.90
N GLU A 140 2.52 -30.13 6.22
CA GLU A 140 1.47 -30.96 6.82
C GLU A 140 0.40 -30.11 7.52
N ASN A 141 -0.77 -30.69 7.78
CA ASN A 141 -1.84 -29.97 8.46
C ASN A 141 -1.53 -29.86 9.96
N ARG A 142 -1.65 -28.65 10.51
CA ARG A 142 -1.65 -28.45 11.96
C ARG A 142 -3.10 -28.30 12.46
N ASP A 143 -3.53 -29.27 13.26
CA ASP A 143 -4.82 -29.22 13.98
C ASP A 143 -4.62 -29.24 15.51
N GLU A 144 -3.53 -28.63 15.98
CA GLU A 144 -3.32 -28.33 17.40
C GLU A 144 -4.22 -27.17 17.84
N ARG A 145 -4.86 -27.28 19.01
CA ARG A 145 -5.62 -26.17 19.60
C ARG A 145 -4.70 -25.13 20.23
N GLY A 146 -5.08 -23.86 20.09
CA GLY A 146 -4.45 -22.75 20.78
C GLY A 146 -4.80 -22.74 22.28
N ASN A 147 -4.26 -21.76 22.99
CA ASN A 147 -4.64 -21.47 24.36
C ASN A 147 -4.78 -19.95 24.54
N ASP A 148 -5.28 -19.53 25.70
CA ASP A 148 -5.60 -18.11 25.97
C ASP A 148 -4.36 -17.21 26.06
N ASP A 149 -3.15 -17.78 26.18
CA ASP A 149 -1.88 -17.02 26.17
C ASP A 149 -1.45 -16.62 24.75
N LEU A 150 -2.11 -17.13 23.72
CA LEU A 150 -1.78 -16.85 22.32
C LEU A 150 -2.58 -15.67 21.78
N GLN A 151 -1.88 -14.74 21.12
CA GLN A 151 -2.53 -13.67 20.37
C GLN A 151 -3.34 -14.23 19.19
N ILE A 152 -4.43 -13.55 18.84
CA ILE A 152 -5.25 -13.93 17.69
C ILE A 152 -4.66 -13.32 16.43
N LEU A 153 -4.23 -14.17 15.50
CA LEU A 153 -3.78 -13.75 14.17
C LEU A 153 -4.99 -13.66 13.22
N SER A 154 -4.87 -12.80 12.22
CA SER A 154 -5.89 -12.65 11.17
C SER A 154 -5.28 -12.88 9.79
N VAL A 155 -6.10 -13.29 8.82
CA VAL A 155 -5.66 -13.43 7.43
C VAL A 155 -6.53 -12.58 6.53
N SER A 156 -5.89 -11.66 5.79
CA SER A 156 -6.54 -10.75 4.85
C SER A 156 -6.12 -11.01 3.41
N ILE A 157 -7.00 -10.62 2.48
CA ILE A 157 -6.78 -10.71 1.02
C ILE A 157 -5.53 -9.91 0.59
N TYR A 158 -5.26 -8.78 1.24
CA TYR A 158 -4.21 -7.85 0.82
C TYR A 158 -2.89 -8.07 1.54
N GLY A 159 -2.95 -8.40 2.84
CA GLY A 159 -1.78 -8.45 3.72
C GLY A 159 -1.33 -9.86 4.11
N GLY A 160 -2.07 -10.91 3.74
CA GLY A 160 -1.79 -12.25 4.27
C GLY A 160 -2.02 -12.31 5.77
N VAL A 161 -1.11 -12.95 6.51
CA VAL A 161 -1.19 -13.11 7.98
C VAL A 161 -0.76 -11.83 8.68
N SER A 162 -1.56 -11.37 9.65
CA SER A 162 -1.22 -10.26 10.53
C SER A 162 -1.28 -10.67 12.01
N ASP A 163 -0.35 -10.16 12.80
CA ASP A 163 -0.30 -10.24 14.27
C ASP A 163 -1.23 -9.22 14.94
N GLY A 164 -1.55 -8.14 14.23
CA GLY A 164 -2.65 -7.25 14.59
C GLY A 164 -4.00 -7.91 14.34
N SER A 165 -4.84 -7.92 15.37
CA SER A 165 -6.28 -7.93 15.18
C SER A 165 -6.67 -6.70 14.37
N LEU A 166 -6.98 -6.89 13.08
CA LEU A 166 -7.52 -5.82 12.25
C LEU A 166 -8.60 -5.08 13.03
N THR A 167 -8.35 -3.80 13.30
CA THR A 167 -9.25 -2.95 14.06
C THR A 167 -10.51 -2.65 13.23
N SER A 168 -11.62 -2.33 13.90
CA SER A 168 -12.83 -1.90 13.19
C SER A 168 -12.57 -0.71 12.27
N ASP A 169 -11.61 0.15 12.63
CA ASP A 169 -11.17 1.30 11.86
C ASP A 169 -10.36 0.91 10.60
N GLU A 170 -9.51 -0.12 10.70
CA GLU A 170 -8.75 -0.65 9.54
C GLU A 170 -9.63 -1.41 8.54
N LEU A 171 -10.71 -2.04 9.02
CA LEU A 171 -11.64 -2.82 8.19
C LEU A 171 -12.90 -2.06 7.77
N GLY A 172 -13.13 -0.87 8.33
CA GLY A 172 -14.39 -0.12 8.19
C GLY A 172 -15.64 -0.90 8.64
N LYS A 173 -15.46 -1.98 9.43
CA LYS A 173 -16.52 -2.90 9.87
C LYS A 173 -16.17 -3.54 11.22
N ASN A 174 -17.17 -3.74 12.07
CA ASN A 174 -17.01 -4.43 13.35
C ASN A 174 -16.63 -5.90 13.13
N VAL A 175 -15.46 -6.30 13.63
CA VAL A 175 -15.04 -7.70 13.66
C VAL A 175 -15.69 -8.39 14.85
N ARG A 176 -16.73 -9.17 14.61
CA ARG A 176 -17.29 -10.07 15.64
C ARG A 176 -16.40 -11.30 15.76
N ARG A 177 -15.75 -11.46 16.91
CA ARG A 177 -15.03 -12.69 17.26
C ARG A 177 -15.89 -13.50 18.21
N SER A 178 -15.83 -14.82 18.09
CA SER A 178 -16.42 -15.73 19.07
C SER A 178 -15.82 -15.46 20.45
N GLU A 179 -16.66 -15.41 21.48
CA GLU A 179 -16.23 -15.35 22.88
C GLU A 179 -15.55 -16.66 23.29
N ASP A 180 -16.09 -17.79 22.81
CA ASP A 180 -15.45 -19.10 22.92
C ASP A 180 -14.35 -19.27 21.86
N LYS A 181 -13.12 -19.46 22.33
CA LYS A 181 -11.91 -19.66 21.52
C LYS A 181 -11.36 -21.08 21.61
N SER A 182 -12.06 -22.01 22.27
CA SER A 182 -11.63 -23.40 22.48
C SER A 182 -11.26 -24.15 21.18
N LEU A 183 -11.91 -23.80 20.07
CA LEU A 183 -11.68 -24.41 18.77
C LEU A 183 -10.56 -23.74 17.96
N TYR A 184 -10.03 -22.59 18.41
CA TYR A 184 -9.00 -21.87 17.68
C TYR A 184 -7.75 -22.74 17.54
N LYS A 185 -7.12 -22.63 16.37
CA LYS A 185 -5.97 -23.46 16.02
C LYS A 185 -4.69 -22.70 16.30
N LYS A 186 -3.75 -23.40 16.92
CA LYS A 186 -2.42 -22.91 17.19
C LYS A 186 -1.67 -22.66 15.88
N VAL A 187 -0.83 -21.63 15.89
CA VAL A 187 0.03 -21.24 14.78
C VAL A 187 1.42 -20.97 15.35
N GLU A 188 2.44 -21.55 14.75
CA GLU A 188 3.84 -21.26 15.03
C GLU A 188 4.44 -20.36 13.94
N SER A 189 5.57 -19.72 14.26
CA SER A 189 6.33 -18.95 13.27
C SER A 189 6.78 -19.87 12.12
N GLY A 190 6.58 -19.44 10.87
CA GLY A 190 6.86 -20.20 9.66
C GLY A 190 5.71 -21.05 9.15
N ASP A 191 4.63 -21.23 9.91
CA ASP A 191 3.41 -21.90 9.41
C ASP A 191 2.76 -21.05 8.30
N ILE A 192 2.23 -21.69 7.26
CA ILE A 192 1.31 -21.06 6.32
C ILE A 192 -0.09 -21.04 6.97
N VAL A 193 -0.78 -19.91 6.86
CA VAL A 193 -2.18 -19.80 7.25
C VAL A 193 -2.99 -19.29 6.08
N LEU A 194 -4.10 -19.97 5.76
CA LEU A 194 -5.04 -19.54 4.73
C LEU A 194 -6.47 -19.54 5.23
N ASN A 195 -7.25 -18.56 4.77
CA ASN A 195 -8.70 -18.56 4.94
C ASN A 195 -9.34 -19.44 3.87
N MET A 196 -9.95 -20.57 4.26
CA MET A 196 -10.55 -21.51 3.31
C MET A 196 -11.54 -20.84 2.35
N MET A 197 -12.25 -19.81 2.78
CA MET A 197 -13.28 -19.12 1.99
C MET A 197 -12.72 -18.07 1.02
N ARG A 198 -11.46 -17.64 1.22
CA ARG A 198 -10.87 -16.49 0.51
C ARG A 198 -9.45 -16.73 0.02
N ALA A 199 -8.91 -17.94 0.16
CA ALA A 199 -7.58 -18.30 -0.32
C ALA A 199 -7.44 -18.05 -1.83
N TRP A 200 -8.48 -18.37 -2.60
CA TRP A 200 -8.61 -18.08 -4.04
C TRP A 200 -8.64 -16.58 -4.38
N GLN A 201 -8.74 -15.70 -3.38
CA GLN A 201 -8.62 -14.24 -3.52
C GLN A 201 -7.27 -13.73 -3.02
N GLY A 202 -6.41 -14.60 -2.48
CA GLY A 202 -5.12 -14.22 -1.88
C GLY A 202 -5.13 -14.09 -0.35
N ALA A 203 -6.20 -14.53 0.34
CA ALA A 203 -6.21 -14.60 1.81
C ALA A 203 -5.40 -15.80 2.33
N ILE A 204 -4.08 -15.72 2.14
CA ILE A 204 -3.05 -16.69 2.51
C ILE A 204 -1.74 -15.94 2.83
N GLY A 205 -0.95 -16.46 3.76
CA GLY A 205 0.41 -15.97 4.01
C GLY A 205 1.14 -16.83 5.02
N THR A 206 2.32 -16.42 5.43
CA THR A 206 3.09 -17.10 6.48
C THR A 206 3.03 -16.34 7.80
N ALA A 207 2.90 -17.05 8.92
CA ALA A 207 2.93 -16.46 10.24
C ALA A 207 4.37 -16.08 10.63
N SER A 208 4.59 -14.83 11.00
CA SER A 208 5.87 -14.34 11.52
C SER A 208 6.06 -14.62 13.01
N VAL A 209 4.95 -14.77 13.74
CA VAL A 209 4.90 -14.91 15.20
C VAL A 209 3.99 -16.07 15.59
N LYS A 210 4.19 -16.58 16.80
CA LYS A 210 3.29 -17.55 17.41
C LYS A 210 1.95 -16.89 17.73
N GLY A 211 0.86 -17.62 17.52
CA GLY A 211 -0.49 -17.16 17.83
C GLY A 211 -1.54 -18.24 17.62
N MET A 212 -2.79 -17.84 17.50
CA MET A 212 -3.90 -18.72 17.17
C MET A 212 -4.86 -18.08 16.16
N VAL A 213 -5.55 -18.93 15.40
CA VAL A 213 -6.46 -18.49 14.34
C VAL A 213 -7.81 -19.18 14.43
N SER A 214 -8.81 -18.54 13.83
CA SER A 214 -10.17 -19.09 13.75
C SER A 214 -10.17 -20.49 13.13
N PRO A 215 -11.09 -21.39 13.55
CA PRO A 215 -11.28 -22.71 12.93
C PRO A 215 -11.52 -22.66 11.41
N ALA A 216 -11.99 -21.51 10.89
CA ALA A 216 -12.22 -21.28 9.47
C ALA A 216 -10.93 -21.19 8.63
N TYR A 217 -9.76 -21.11 9.26
CA TYR A 217 -8.48 -21.08 8.56
C TYR A 217 -7.85 -22.47 8.52
N ILE A 218 -7.00 -22.76 7.53
CA ILE A 218 -6.11 -23.91 7.54
C ILE A 218 -4.73 -23.44 7.99
N VAL A 219 -4.06 -24.24 8.82
CA VAL A 219 -2.69 -24.01 9.25
C VAL A 219 -1.84 -25.14 8.68
N ALA A 220 -0.82 -24.79 7.90
CA ALA A 220 0.09 -25.74 7.28
C ALA A 220 1.48 -25.55 7.87
N LYS A 221 1.97 -26.58 8.56
CA LYS A 221 3.27 -26.61 9.23
C LYS A 221 4.32 -27.13 8.24
N PRO A 222 5.49 -26.49 8.11
CA PRO A 222 6.55 -26.96 7.22
C PRO A 222 7.14 -28.30 7.68
N LEU A 223 7.36 -29.23 6.75
CA LEU A 223 8.00 -30.53 6.97
C LEU A 223 9.54 -30.45 7.01
N SER A 224 10.10 -29.40 6.42
CA SER A 224 11.52 -29.10 6.37
C SER A 224 11.72 -27.58 6.42
N PRO A 225 12.92 -27.07 6.75
CA PRO A 225 13.16 -25.63 6.78
C PRO A 225 12.81 -24.96 5.44
N GLN A 226 11.95 -23.94 5.48
CA GLN A 226 11.56 -23.09 4.36
C GLN A 226 11.73 -21.61 4.74
N ASP A 227 12.04 -20.73 3.78
CA ASP A 227 12.02 -19.29 4.06
C ASP A 227 10.57 -18.77 4.00
N GLN A 228 10.07 -18.33 5.16
CA GLN A 228 8.69 -17.84 5.27
C GLN A 228 8.42 -16.64 4.36
N ARG A 229 9.38 -15.73 4.16
CA ARG A 229 9.18 -14.52 3.34
C ARG A 229 9.09 -14.89 1.86
N PHE A 230 9.84 -15.89 1.43
CA PHE A 230 9.73 -16.43 0.09
C PHE A 230 8.34 -17.02 -0.16
N PHE A 231 7.86 -17.90 0.72
CA PHE A 231 6.52 -18.50 0.57
C PHE A 231 5.40 -17.46 0.69
N ASP A 232 5.54 -16.45 1.55
CA ASP A 232 4.58 -15.35 1.66
C ASP A 232 4.44 -14.58 0.34
N VAL A 233 5.52 -14.40 -0.42
CA VAL A 233 5.47 -13.78 -1.75
C VAL A 233 4.95 -14.76 -2.80
N LEU A 234 5.46 -15.98 -2.81
CA LEU A 234 5.14 -17.01 -3.80
C LEU A 234 3.65 -17.35 -3.81
N LEU A 235 3.05 -17.61 -2.65
CA LEU A 235 1.66 -18.07 -2.52
C LEU A 235 0.62 -17.03 -2.95
N ARG A 236 1.01 -15.75 -2.98
CA ARG A 236 0.16 -14.64 -3.39
C ARG A 236 0.36 -14.22 -4.85
N ARG A 237 1.24 -14.91 -5.60
CA ARG A 237 1.34 -14.70 -7.05
C ARG A 237 0.05 -15.13 -7.74
N HIS A 238 -0.32 -14.41 -8.80
CA HIS A 238 -1.54 -14.69 -9.58
C HIS A 238 -1.61 -16.14 -10.06
N SER A 239 -0.50 -16.74 -10.50
CA SER A 239 -0.47 -18.14 -10.93
C SER A 239 -0.87 -19.10 -9.81
N ILE A 240 -0.39 -18.87 -8.59
CA ILE A 240 -0.70 -19.74 -7.44
C ILE A 240 -2.12 -19.49 -6.93
N VAL A 241 -2.56 -18.23 -6.89
CA VAL A 241 -3.94 -17.86 -6.53
C VAL A 241 -4.95 -18.44 -7.52
N ASN A 242 -4.63 -18.45 -8.82
CA ASN A 242 -5.47 -19.07 -9.85
C ASN A 242 -5.53 -20.60 -9.67
N GLN A 243 -4.40 -21.28 -9.44
CA GLN A 243 -4.41 -22.71 -9.09
C GLN A 243 -5.30 -22.99 -7.86
N MET A 244 -5.22 -22.16 -6.82
CA MET A 244 -6.08 -22.27 -5.64
C MET A 244 -7.56 -22.04 -5.96
N ASN A 245 -7.88 -21.11 -6.86
CA ASN A 245 -9.24 -20.89 -7.33
C ASN A 245 -9.79 -22.12 -8.08
N ASP A 246 -9.00 -22.72 -8.96
CA ASP A 246 -9.40 -23.89 -9.76
C ASP A 246 -9.58 -25.14 -8.89
N LEU A 247 -8.80 -25.25 -7.81
CA LEU A 247 -8.88 -26.34 -6.84
C LEU A 247 -9.95 -26.11 -5.74
N SER A 248 -10.61 -24.95 -5.72
CA SER A 248 -11.65 -24.61 -4.76
C SER A 248 -13.00 -25.20 -5.15
N TYR A 249 -13.74 -25.76 -4.20
CA TYR A 249 -15.07 -26.34 -4.42
C TYR A 249 -16.18 -25.37 -4.02
N GLY A 250 -17.20 -25.22 -4.85
CA GLY A 250 -18.41 -24.46 -4.53
C GLY A 250 -19.26 -24.15 -5.76
N VAL A 251 -20.58 -24.12 -5.60
CA VAL A 251 -21.54 -23.85 -6.69
C VAL A 251 -21.51 -22.39 -7.15
N THR A 252 -21.24 -21.46 -6.23
CA THR A 252 -21.14 -20.02 -6.48
C THR A 252 -19.87 -19.47 -5.83
N ASP A 253 -19.33 -18.36 -6.36
CA ASP A 253 -18.04 -17.81 -5.91
C ASP A 253 -17.99 -17.52 -4.40
N PHE A 254 -19.06 -17.03 -3.80
CA PHE A 254 -19.13 -16.75 -2.35
C PHE A 254 -19.24 -18.01 -1.47
N ARG A 255 -19.45 -19.19 -2.08
CA ARG A 255 -19.45 -20.50 -1.42
C ARG A 255 -18.19 -21.32 -1.75
N LYS A 256 -17.29 -20.81 -2.59
CA LYS A 256 -16.02 -21.48 -2.90
C LYS A 256 -15.16 -21.63 -1.65
N ARG A 257 -14.67 -22.85 -1.43
CA ARG A 257 -13.79 -23.20 -0.32
C ARG A 257 -12.60 -24.02 -0.82
N LEU A 258 -11.41 -23.64 -0.39
CA LEU A 258 -10.19 -24.44 -0.57
C LEU A 258 -9.95 -25.26 0.70
N TYR A 259 -10.24 -26.56 0.63
CA TYR A 259 -9.98 -27.51 1.71
C TYR A 259 -8.53 -28.01 1.68
N TRP A 260 -8.08 -28.62 2.78
CA TRP A 260 -6.72 -29.15 2.91
C TRP A 260 -6.34 -30.09 1.77
N ASP A 261 -7.18 -31.08 1.47
CA ASP A 261 -6.93 -32.08 0.42
C ASP A 261 -6.78 -31.47 -0.98
N SER A 262 -7.35 -30.29 -1.20
CA SER A 262 -7.12 -29.48 -2.40
C SER A 262 -5.85 -28.65 -2.32
N PHE A 263 -5.64 -27.97 -1.19
CA PHE A 263 -4.49 -27.09 -0.98
C PHE A 263 -3.16 -27.83 -1.18
N VAL A 264 -3.05 -29.06 -0.69
CA VAL A 264 -1.84 -29.89 -0.84
C VAL A 264 -1.49 -30.23 -2.29
N ARG A 265 -2.44 -30.10 -3.22
CA ARG A 265 -2.25 -30.37 -4.65
C ARG A 265 -1.71 -29.17 -5.43
N VAL A 266 -1.71 -27.97 -4.83
CA VAL A 266 -1.12 -26.78 -5.45
C VAL A 266 0.36 -27.05 -5.73
N THR A 267 0.79 -26.71 -6.94
CA THR A 267 2.18 -26.89 -7.38
C THR A 267 2.93 -25.57 -7.32
N VAL A 268 4.18 -25.63 -6.86
CA VAL A 268 5.07 -24.48 -6.72
C VAL A 268 6.47 -24.80 -7.22
N ASP A 269 7.13 -23.81 -7.80
CA ASP A 269 8.56 -23.88 -8.13
C ASP A 269 9.35 -23.52 -6.88
N CYS A 270 10.16 -24.47 -6.41
CA CYS A 270 10.87 -24.39 -5.14
C CYS A 270 12.38 -24.42 -5.39
N PRO A 271 13.10 -23.32 -5.14
CA PRO A 271 14.55 -23.32 -5.19
C PRO A 271 15.16 -23.83 -3.89
N SER A 272 16.49 -23.93 -3.87
CA SER A 272 17.25 -24.23 -2.65
C SER A 272 16.89 -23.25 -1.52
N LEU A 273 16.97 -23.70 -0.27
CA LEU A 273 16.69 -22.86 0.90
C LEU A 273 17.54 -21.57 0.91
N ALA A 274 18.79 -21.64 0.45
CA ALA A 274 19.66 -20.47 0.36
C ALA A 274 19.12 -19.42 -0.63
N GLU A 275 18.59 -19.84 -1.78
CA GLU A 275 17.99 -18.94 -2.77
C GLU A 275 16.64 -18.42 -2.28
N GLN A 276 15.81 -19.25 -1.62
CA GLN A 276 14.58 -18.81 -0.95
C GLN A 276 14.88 -17.67 0.04
N GLN A 277 15.90 -17.82 0.88
CA GLN A 277 16.31 -16.78 1.83
C GLN A 277 16.77 -15.50 1.13
N ALA A 278 17.51 -15.61 0.03
CA ALA A 278 17.96 -14.44 -0.74
C ALA A 278 16.77 -13.66 -1.33
N ILE A 279 15.84 -14.38 -1.97
CA ILE A 279 14.63 -13.80 -2.57
C ILE A 279 13.70 -13.22 -1.49
N GLY A 280 13.47 -13.98 -0.42
CA GLY A 280 12.63 -13.56 0.71
C GLY A 280 13.16 -12.30 1.40
N ARG A 281 14.47 -12.21 1.66
CA ARG A 281 15.11 -11.01 2.21
C ARG A 281 14.98 -9.82 1.25
N PHE A 282 15.15 -10.05 -0.04
CA PHE A 282 15.05 -9.00 -1.05
C PHE A 282 13.66 -8.37 -1.07
N PHE A 283 12.59 -9.18 -1.20
CA PHE A 283 11.22 -8.66 -1.22
C PHE A 283 10.81 -8.05 0.12
N SER A 284 11.21 -8.65 1.24
CA SER A 284 10.97 -8.07 2.57
C SER A 284 11.61 -6.69 2.72
N ARG A 285 12.86 -6.50 2.26
CA ARG A 285 13.53 -5.20 2.28
C ARG A 285 12.87 -4.21 1.33
N LEU A 286 12.47 -4.66 0.14
CA LEU A 286 11.81 -3.81 -0.85
C LEU A 286 10.46 -3.30 -0.31
N ASP A 287 9.69 -4.16 0.36
CA ASP A 287 8.43 -3.80 1.00
C ASP A 287 8.62 -2.82 2.14
N ALA A 288 9.61 -3.05 3.01
CA ALA A 288 9.96 -2.11 4.06
C ALA A 288 10.33 -0.72 3.50
N LEU A 289 11.06 -0.65 2.38
CA LEU A 289 11.42 0.60 1.71
C LEU A 289 10.20 1.30 1.10
N ILE A 290 9.29 0.55 0.48
CA ILE A 290 8.03 1.07 -0.07
C ILE A 290 7.20 1.69 1.06
N THR A 291 6.98 0.95 2.15
CA THR A 291 6.22 1.40 3.32
C THR A 291 6.87 2.64 3.96
N LEU A 292 8.20 2.64 4.12
CA LEU A 292 8.93 3.80 4.65
C LEU A 292 8.69 5.05 3.81
N HIS A 293 8.79 4.94 2.48
CA HIS A 293 8.58 6.07 1.59
C HIS A 293 7.12 6.51 1.52
N GLN A 294 6.16 5.58 1.59
CA GLN A 294 4.74 5.90 1.69
C GLN A 294 4.42 6.68 2.97
N ARG A 295 4.92 6.22 4.13
CA ARG A 295 4.73 6.91 5.42
C ARG A 295 5.37 8.29 5.42
N LYS A 296 6.58 8.42 4.86
CA LYS A 296 7.28 9.70 4.76
C LYS A 296 6.53 10.68 3.85
N LEU A 297 5.97 10.20 2.75
CA LEU A 297 5.13 11.02 1.86
C LEU A 297 3.89 11.55 2.59
N ALA A 298 3.15 10.67 3.28
CA ALA A 298 1.98 11.05 4.05
C ALA A 298 2.32 12.08 5.16
N LEU A 299 3.43 11.86 5.88
CA LEU A 299 3.92 12.80 6.89
C LEU A 299 4.22 14.18 6.29
N LEU A 300 4.97 14.24 5.19
CA LEU A 300 5.33 15.51 4.56
C LEU A 300 4.10 16.26 4.02
N GLN A 301 3.13 15.54 3.45
CA GLN A 301 1.86 16.12 3.01
C GLN A 301 1.05 16.67 4.19
N ASN A 302 1.00 15.96 5.32
CA ASN A 302 0.35 16.41 6.54
C ASN A 302 1.04 17.64 7.14
N ILE A 303 2.38 17.66 7.18
CA ILE A 303 3.15 18.83 7.60
C ILE A 303 2.84 20.02 6.68
N LYS A 304 2.90 19.83 5.36
CA LYS A 304 2.57 20.90 4.40
C LYS A 304 1.18 21.46 4.64
N LYS A 305 0.18 20.58 4.79
CA LYS A 305 -1.21 20.98 5.06
C LYS A 305 -1.30 21.79 6.35
N SER A 306 -0.75 21.28 7.46
CA SER A 306 -0.78 21.99 8.75
C SER A 306 -0.05 23.33 8.71
N LEU A 307 1.03 23.46 7.94
CA LEU A 307 1.75 24.72 7.81
C LEU A 307 1.00 25.72 6.94
N LEU A 308 0.38 25.27 5.84
CA LEU A 308 -0.52 26.12 5.04
C LEU A 308 -1.69 26.65 5.88
N ASP A 309 -2.17 25.88 6.85
CA ASP A 309 -3.27 26.29 7.74
C ASP A 309 -2.83 27.29 8.81
N LYS A 310 -1.55 27.27 9.23
CA LYS A 310 -1.08 28.04 10.40
C LYS A 310 -0.20 29.24 10.05
N MET A 311 0.41 29.28 8.87
CA MET A 311 1.41 30.30 8.50
C MET A 311 0.84 31.48 7.70
N PHE A 312 -0.43 31.44 7.30
CA PHE A 312 -1.08 32.51 6.52
C PHE A 312 -2.27 33.09 7.28
N VAL A 313 -1.99 33.59 8.49
CA VAL A 313 -2.93 34.26 9.40
C VAL A 313 -2.73 35.76 9.40
#